data_AF-A0A7W3AP16-F1
#
_entry.id   AF-A0A7W3AP16-F1
#
_cell.length_a   1.000
_cell.length_b   1.000
_cell.length_c   1.000
_cell.angle_alpha   90.00
_cell.angle_beta   90.00
_cell.angle_gamma   90.00
#
_symmetry.space_group_name_H-M   'P 1'
#
loop_
_entity.id
_entity.type
_entity.pdbx_description
1 polymer ?
#
loop_
_entity_poly.entity_id
_entity_poly.type
_entity_poly.pdbx_seq_one_letter_code
_entity_poly.pdbx_strand_id
1 'polypeptide(L)'
;MMHAFLEVGKRFATWITERISEYEFVENQDFLIISQNREIIDRGIPAKDYHLILDPAKELAMVERNEKGCQIRRYFIECEKKLREETTSTQSPLNVDIIMRVRNGSVTHIEHHKSGSVITTEWAIHLLRKSGWIVMPRDELLNTPLAQLMPESLPQTGTCVR
;
A
#
# COMPACT_ATOMS: atom_id res chain seq x y z
N MET A 1 23.25 10.96 -3.44
CA MET A 1 22.41 11.82 -4.30
C MET A 1 22.06 11.03 -5.56
N MET A 2 20.79 10.97 -5.96
CA MET A 2 20.28 10.05 -7.00
C MET A 2 21.04 10.14 -8.34
N HIS A 3 21.39 11.36 -8.75
CA HIS A 3 22.20 11.63 -9.95
C HIS A 3 23.52 10.86 -9.99
N ALA A 4 24.23 10.79 -8.86
CA ALA A 4 25.47 10.03 -8.73
C ALA A 4 25.22 8.51 -8.75
N PHE A 5 24.12 8.06 -8.13
CA PHE A 5 23.76 6.64 -8.12
C PHE A 5 23.38 6.12 -9.50
N LEU A 6 22.72 6.96 -10.32
CA LEU A 6 22.39 6.66 -11.70
C LEU A 6 23.57 6.86 -12.66
N GLU A 7 24.75 7.27 -12.19
CA GLU A 7 25.95 7.44 -13.03
C GLU A 7 25.71 8.32 -14.27
N VAL A 8 24.87 9.36 -14.13
CA VAL A 8 24.51 10.23 -15.24
C VAL A 8 25.68 11.15 -15.58
N GLY A 9 26.18 11.07 -16.82
CA GLY A 9 27.33 11.87 -17.28
C GLY A 9 27.06 13.37 -17.45
N LYS A 10 25.79 13.80 -17.50
CA LYS A 10 25.41 15.23 -17.54
C LYS A 10 25.61 15.90 -16.19
N ARG A 11 25.89 17.21 -16.18
CA ARG A 11 25.94 17.99 -14.93
C ARG A 11 24.58 17.98 -14.23
N PHE A 12 24.56 17.82 -12.91
CA PHE A 12 23.33 17.67 -12.12
C PHE A 12 22.31 18.78 -12.39
N ALA A 13 22.71 20.06 -12.34
CA ALA A 13 21.79 21.19 -12.50
C ALA A 13 21.07 21.19 -13.87
N THR A 14 21.81 20.87 -14.94
CA THR A 14 21.22 20.75 -16.28
C THR A 14 20.29 19.54 -16.35
N TRP A 15 20.76 18.39 -15.87
CA TRP A 15 19.98 17.15 -15.89
C TRP A 15 18.67 17.27 -15.10
N ILE A 16 18.70 17.79 -13.87
CA ILE A 16 17.50 17.90 -13.04
C ILE A 16 16.49 18.89 -13.63
N THR A 17 16.95 20.00 -14.22
CA THR A 17 16.07 20.98 -14.86
C THR A 17 15.40 20.40 -16.11
N GLU A 18 16.15 19.67 -16.94
CA GLU A 18 15.58 18.94 -18.09
C GLU A 18 14.53 17.94 -17.65
N ARG A 19 14.81 17.14 -16.60
CA ARG A 19 13.90 16.11 -16.09
C ARG A 19 12.64 16.71 -15.46
N ILE A 20 12.76 17.77 -14.66
CA ILE A 20 11.61 18.49 -14.12
C ILE A 20 10.70 19.00 -15.26
N SER A 21 11.29 19.53 -16.33
CA SER A 21 10.52 20.01 -17.47
C SER A 21 9.92 18.89 -18.32
N GLU A 22 10.62 17.77 -18.49
CA GLU A 22 10.20 16.63 -19.33
C GLU A 22 9.04 15.86 -18.70
N TYR A 23 9.04 15.72 -17.37
CA TYR A 23 8.02 14.99 -16.60
C TYR A 23 7.02 15.93 -15.90
N GLU A 24 7.10 17.23 -16.19
CA GLU A 24 6.20 18.27 -15.64
C GLU A 24 6.10 18.25 -14.11
N PHE A 25 7.21 17.94 -13.42
CA PHE A 25 7.25 17.89 -11.96
C PHE A 25 6.91 19.25 -11.35
N VAL A 26 6.13 19.23 -10.28
CA VAL A 26 5.62 20.41 -9.60
C VAL A 26 6.40 20.69 -8.31
N GLU A 27 6.89 21.92 -8.17
CA GLU A 27 7.59 22.36 -6.96
C GLU A 27 6.65 22.29 -5.74
N ASN A 28 7.15 21.81 -4.61
CA ASN A 28 6.42 21.51 -3.37
C ASN A 28 5.45 20.31 -3.45
N GLN A 29 5.39 19.59 -4.57
CA GLN A 29 4.69 18.31 -4.68
C GLN A 29 5.65 17.18 -5.05
N ASP A 30 6.51 17.40 -6.04
CA ASP A 30 7.41 16.37 -6.57
C ASP A 30 8.87 16.63 -6.18
N PHE A 31 9.21 17.90 -5.93
CA PHE A 31 10.55 18.30 -5.49
C PHE A 31 10.52 19.60 -4.69
N LEU A 32 11.60 19.85 -3.94
CA LEU A 32 11.85 21.07 -3.18
C LEU A 32 13.10 21.75 -3.70
N ILE A 33 13.06 23.07 -3.84
CA ILE A 33 14.23 23.90 -4.11
C ILE A 33 14.67 24.54 -2.79
N ILE A 34 15.89 24.24 -2.37
CA ILE A 34 16.53 24.92 -1.26
C ILE A 34 17.50 25.93 -1.85
N SER A 35 17.16 27.21 -1.77
CA SER A 35 18.09 28.28 -2.10
C SER A 35 19.05 28.46 -0.93
N GLN A 36 20.35 28.29 -1.18
CA GLN A 36 21.33 28.73 -0.19
C GLN A 36 21.34 30.26 -0.19
N ASN A 37 20.78 30.87 0.85
CA ASN A 37 20.93 32.31 1.13
C ASN A 37 22.40 32.57 1.48
N ARG A 38 23.25 32.65 0.46
CA ARG A 38 24.55 33.29 0.59
C ARG A 38 24.29 34.76 0.37
N GLU A 39 24.01 35.46 1.46
CA GLU A 39 24.23 36.89 1.51
C GLU A 39 25.63 37.14 0.94
N ILE A 40 25.69 37.94 -0.13
CA ILE A 40 26.90 38.34 -0.86
C ILE A 40 27.43 37.29 -1.87
N ILE A 41 26.89 37.30 -3.10
CA ILE A 41 27.67 36.92 -4.28
C ILE A 41 27.57 38.09 -5.27
N ASP A 42 28.58 38.97 -5.25
CA ASP A 42 28.66 40.22 -6.02
C ASP A 42 28.47 40.00 -7.54
N ARG A 43 28.65 38.79 -8.08
CA ARG A 43 28.53 38.45 -9.53
C ARG A 43 28.14 37.00 -9.83
N GLY A 44 27.28 36.35 -9.04
CA GLY A 44 26.95 34.93 -9.27
C GLY A 44 25.49 34.58 -9.05
N ILE A 45 24.96 33.67 -9.87
CA ILE A 45 23.64 33.06 -9.68
C ILE A 45 23.71 32.21 -8.39
N PRO A 46 22.80 32.42 -7.42
CA PRO A 46 22.79 31.61 -6.20
C PRO A 46 22.59 30.13 -6.53
N ALA A 47 23.37 29.28 -5.86
CA ALA A 47 23.28 27.84 -6.04
C ALA A 47 21.91 27.34 -5.56
N LYS A 48 21.22 26.57 -6.41
CA LYS A 48 19.95 25.90 -6.11
C LYS A 48 20.21 24.43 -5.84
N ASP A 49 19.80 23.96 -4.68
CA ASP A 49 19.80 22.54 -4.34
C ASP A 49 18.40 21.97 -4.58
N TYR A 50 18.31 20.92 -5.40
CA TYR A 50 17.06 20.26 -5.74
C TYR A 50 16.92 18.95 -4.97
N HIS A 51 15.82 18.78 -4.26
CA HIS A 51 15.48 17.57 -3.51
C HIS A 51 14.21 16.95 -4.06
N LEU A 52 14.30 15.77 -4.67
CA LEU A 52 13.14 15.03 -5.16
C LEU A 52 12.43 14.31 -4.01
N ILE A 53 11.10 14.26 -4.05
CA ILE A 53 10.31 13.35 -3.22
C ILE A 53 10.57 11.91 -3.69
N LEU A 54 10.37 10.96 -2.78
CA LEU A 54 10.72 9.56 -3.00
C LEU A 54 10.05 8.94 -4.23
N ASP A 55 8.76 9.20 -4.47
CA ASP A 55 8.04 8.59 -5.59
C ASP A 55 8.48 9.16 -6.95
N PRO A 56 8.56 10.49 -7.15
CA PRO A 56 9.17 11.06 -8.35
C PRO A 56 10.61 10.61 -8.58
N ALA A 57 11.39 10.42 -7.51
CA ALA A 57 12.74 9.87 -7.60
C ALA A 57 12.76 8.42 -8.11
N LYS A 58 11.82 7.57 -7.66
CA LYS A 58 11.66 6.20 -8.17
C LYS A 58 11.28 6.21 -9.64
N GLU A 59 10.31 7.03 -10.02
CA GLU A 59 9.86 7.17 -11.41
C GLU A 59 11.02 7.58 -12.31
N LEU A 60 11.74 8.63 -11.91
CA LEU A 60 12.88 9.14 -12.65
C LEU A 60 14.01 8.10 -12.75
N ALA A 61 14.25 7.31 -11.70
CA ALA A 61 15.20 6.21 -11.72
C ALA A 61 14.77 5.05 -12.62
N MET A 62 13.46 4.81 -12.77
CA MET A 62 12.92 3.78 -13.65
C MET A 62 13.03 4.16 -15.13
N VAL A 63 12.87 5.44 -15.47
CA VAL A 63 12.89 5.89 -16.87
C VAL A 63 14.31 6.07 -17.41
N GLU A 64 15.29 6.27 -16.53
CA GLU A 64 16.67 6.46 -16.94
C GLU A 64 17.23 5.24 -17.70
N ARG A 65 17.74 5.48 -18.91
CA ARG A 65 18.20 4.44 -19.85
C ARG A 65 19.66 4.04 -19.60
N ASN A 66 19.97 3.66 -18.38
CA ASN A 66 21.30 3.18 -17.99
C ASN A 66 21.22 1.84 -17.23
N GLU A 67 22.38 1.28 -16.91
CA GLU A 67 22.46 -0.02 -16.24
C GLU A 67 21.78 -0.01 -14.87
N LYS A 68 21.93 1.06 -14.11
CA LYS A 68 21.32 1.24 -12.78
C LYS A 68 19.80 1.31 -12.86
N GLY A 69 19.26 2.08 -13.80
CA GLY A 69 17.83 2.15 -14.08
C GLY A 69 17.26 0.81 -14.57
N CYS A 70 18.04 0.03 -15.32
CA CYS A 70 17.68 -1.34 -15.67
C CYS A 70 17.60 -2.27 -14.44
N GLN A 71 18.59 -2.21 -13.54
CA GLN A 71 18.61 -2.98 -12.29
C GLN A 71 17.42 -2.61 -11.39
N ILE A 72 17.14 -1.31 -11.25
CA ILE A 72 16.00 -0.80 -10.46
C ILE A 72 14.68 -1.31 -11.04
N ARG A 73 14.45 -1.16 -12.35
CA ARG A 73 13.23 -1.68 -12.99
C ARG A 73 13.06 -3.18 -12.77
N ARG A 74 14.13 -3.96 -12.94
CA ARG A 74 14.08 -5.41 -12.72
C ARG A 74 13.72 -5.73 -11.28
N TYR A 75 14.35 -5.06 -10.31
CA TYR A 75 14.06 -5.24 -8.90
C TYR A 75 12.59 -4.98 -8.56
N PHE A 76 12.02 -3.85 -9.02
CA PHE A 76 10.61 -3.53 -8.76
C PHE A 76 9.65 -4.52 -9.42
N ILE A 77 9.92 -4.96 -10.65
CA ILE A 77 9.12 -6.01 -11.32
C ILE A 77 9.12 -7.30 -10.50
N GLU A 78 10.27 -7.72 -9.97
CA GLU A 78 10.35 -8.93 -9.14
C GLU A 78 9.62 -8.77 -7.81
N CYS A 79 9.70 -7.59 -7.17
CA CYS A 79 8.91 -7.30 -5.97
C CYS A 79 7.41 -7.41 -6.23
N GLU A 80 6.90 -6.85 -7.34
CA GLU A 80 5.49 -6.96 -7.67
C GLU A 80 5.05 -8.38 -7.98
N LYS A 81 5.91 -9.19 -8.63
CA LYS A 81 5.62 -10.61 -8.88
C LYS A 81 5.46 -11.37 -7.56
N LYS A 82 6.40 -11.18 -6.62
CA LYS A 82 6.32 -11.79 -5.28
C LYS A 82 5.04 -11.39 -4.56
N LEU A 83 4.69 -10.11 -4.57
CA LEU A 83 3.45 -9.62 -3.95
C LEU A 83 2.19 -10.25 -4.58
N ARG A 84 2.18 -10.43 -5.91
CA ARG A 84 1.08 -11.12 -6.63
C ARG A 84 1.01 -12.61 -6.28
N GLU A 85 2.14 -13.28 -6.13
CA GLU A 85 2.20 -14.69 -5.73
C GLU A 85 1.73 -14.90 -4.28
N GLU A 86 2.09 -14.00 -3.36
CA GLU A 86 1.64 -14.02 -1.96
C GLU A 86 0.12 -13.80 -1.83
N THR A 87 -0.43 -12.86 -2.61
CA THR A 87 -1.88 -12.61 -2.63
C THR A 87 -2.69 -13.75 -3.25
N THR A 88 -2.10 -14.50 -4.20
CA THR A 88 -2.80 -15.61 -4.88
C THR A 88 -2.74 -16.92 -4.09
N SER A 89 -1.71 -17.15 -3.27
CA SER A 89 -1.49 -18.42 -2.56
C SER A 89 -2.21 -18.56 -1.21
N THR A 90 -2.82 -17.50 -0.68
CA THR A 90 -3.37 -17.48 0.70
C THR A 90 -4.87 -17.82 0.79
N GLN A 91 -5.58 -17.96 -0.35
CA GLN A 91 -7.04 -18.16 -0.32
C GLN A 91 -7.41 -19.61 -0.61
N SER A 92 -7.06 -20.51 0.31
CA SER A 92 -7.73 -21.81 0.37
C SER A 92 -9.23 -21.56 0.56
N PRO A 93 -10.10 -22.19 -0.24
CA PRO A 93 -11.52 -22.07 -0.03
C PRO A 93 -11.89 -22.57 1.37
N LEU A 94 -12.68 -21.78 2.08
CA LEU A 94 -13.21 -22.17 3.38
C LEU A 94 -14.31 -23.20 3.16
N ASN A 95 -14.26 -24.31 3.89
CA ASN A 95 -15.38 -25.24 3.98
C ASN A 95 -16.39 -24.69 4.98
N VAL A 96 -17.58 -24.34 4.49
CA VAL A 96 -18.58 -23.62 5.28
C VAL A 96 -19.84 -24.45 5.40
N ASP A 97 -20.28 -24.63 6.63
CA ASP A 97 -21.53 -25.32 6.96
C ASP A 97 -22.60 -24.35 7.51
N ILE A 98 -22.21 -23.17 8.01
CA ILE A 98 -23.10 -22.23 8.69
C ILE A 98 -22.86 -20.79 8.23
N ILE A 99 -23.93 -20.10 7.83
CA ILE A 99 -23.95 -18.66 7.52
C ILE A 99 -24.92 -17.97 8.47
N MET A 100 -24.44 -16.98 9.22
CA MET A 100 -25.25 -16.22 10.18
C MET A 100 -25.31 -14.75 9.79
N ARG A 101 -26.49 -14.13 9.85
CA ARG A 101 -26.67 -12.69 9.61
C ARG A 101 -26.78 -11.94 10.93
N VAL A 102 -25.84 -11.03 11.19
CA VAL A 102 -25.87 -10.16 12.38
C VAL A 102 -26.41 -8.79 12.01
N ARG A 103 -27.39 -8.29 12.76
CA ARG A 103 -27.87 -6.91 12.70
C ARG A 103 -28.04 -6.36 14.11
N ASN A 104 -27.58 -5.13 14.34
CA ASN A 104 -27.69 -4.43 15.63
C ASN A 104 -27.17 -5.26 16.82
N GLY A 105 -26.08 -6.02 16.63
CA GLY A 105 -25.49 -6.85 17.66
C GLY A 105 -26.23 -8.15 17.97
N SER A 106 -27.30 -8.49 17.23
CA SER A 106 -28.05 -9.74 17.39
C SER A 106 -28.04 -10.58 16.12
N VAL A 107 -27.99 -11.90 16.29
CA VAL A 107 -28.13 -12.85 15.17
C VAL A 107 -29.59 -12.87 14.74
N THR A 108 -29.84 -12.54 13.47
CA THR A 108 -31.20 -12.42 12.91
C THR A 108 -31.59 -13.59 12.02
N HIS A 109 -30.61 -14.30 11.46
CA HIS A 109 -30.85 -15.40 10.54
C HIS A 109 -29.69 -16.39 10.59
N ILE A 110 -29.99 -17.68 10.56
CA ILE A 110 -29.00 -18.77 10.52
C ILE A 110 -29.42 -19.71 9.40
N GLU A 111 -28.56 -19.84 8.38
CA GLU A 111 -28.76 -20.79 7.29
C GLU A 111 -27.68 -21.87 7.35
N HIS A 112 -28.12 -23.12 7.25
CA HIS A 112 -27.26 -24.28 7.13
C HIS A 112 -27.06 -24.59 5.65
N HIS A 113 -25.82 -24.49 5.20
CA HIS A 113 -25.47 -24.88 3.83
C HIS A 113 -25.10 -26.37 3.79
N LYS A 114 -25.13 -26.99 2.60
CA LYS A 114 -24.71 -28.40 2.45
C LYS A 114 -23.23 -28.53 2.82
N SER A 115 -22.92 -29.52 3.65
CA SER A 115 -21.54 -29.80 4.08
C SER A 115 -20.61 -29.98 2.89
N GLY A 116 -19.45 -29.31 2.93
CA GLY A 116 -18.48 -29.31 1.83
C GLY A 116 -18.59 -28.14 0.85
N SER A 117 -19.38 -27.11 1.17
CA SER A 117 -19.52 -25.97 0.28
C SER A 117 -18.35 -25.01 0.43
N VAL A 118 -17.73 -24.74 -0.71
CA VAL A 118 -16.50 -23.95 -0.83
C VAL A 118 -16.88 -22.50 -1.07
N ILE A 119 -16.47 -21.64 -0.15
CA ILE A 119 -16.59 -20.19 -0.28
C ILE A 119 -15.19 -19.58 -0.29
N THR A 120 -14.94 -18.65 -1.22
CA THR A 120 -13.69 -17.87 -1.21
C THR A 120 -13.72 -16.83 -0.10
N THR A 121 -12.56 -16.55 0.51
CA THR A 121 -12.41 -15.53 1.56
C THR A 121 -12.85 -14.15 1.07
N GLU A 122 -12.60 -13.79 -0.18
CA GLU A 122 -13.09 -12.53 -0.78
C GLU A 122 -14.61 -12.43 -0.76
N TRP A 123 -15.30 -13.51 -1.11
CA TRP A 123 -16.76 -13.51 -1.13
C TRP A 123 -17.34 -13.43 0.29
N ALA A 124 -16.71 -14.11 1.26
CA ALA A 124 -17.08 -13.99 2.67
C ALA A 124 -16.89 -12.55 3.20
N ILE A 125 -15.75 -11.91 2.90
CA ILE A 125 -15.47 -10.52 3.29
C ILE A 125 -16.47 -9.56 2.64
N HIS A 126 -16.80 -9.78 1.36
CA HIS A 126 -17.80 -8.98 0.65
C HIS A 126 -19.17 -9.05 1.33
N LEU A 127 -19.64 -10.26 1.66
CA LEU A 127 -20.94 -10.47 2.32
C LEU A 127 -21.00 -9.86 3.72
N LEU A 128 -19.90 -9.95 4.48
CA LEU A 128 -19.77 -9.32 5.79
C LEU A 128 -19.93 -7.80 5.67
N ARG A 129 -19.18 -7.17 4.77
CA ARG A 129 -19.22 -5.71 4.57
C ARG A 129 -20.57 -5.22 4.04
N LYS A 130 -21.19 -5.95 3.11
CA LYS A 130 -22.43 -5.54 2.45
C LYS A 130 -23.68 -5.77 3.31
N SER A 131 -23.68 -6.84 4.10
CA SER A 131 -24.92 -7.39 4.66
C SER A 131 -24.82 -7.97 6.06
N GLY A 132 -23.63 -7.96 6.66
CA GLY A 132 -23.39 -8.42 8.03
C GLY A 132 -23.39 -9.94 8.18
N TRP A 133 -23.10 -10.69 7.11
CA TRP A 133 -23.02 -12.14 7.19
C TRP A 133 -21.66 -12.60 7.70
N ILE A 134 -21.69 -13.49 8.68
CA ILE A 134 -20.53 -14.21 9.22
C ILE A 134 -20.60 -15.64 8.68
N VAL A 135 -19.46 -16.14 8.23
CA VAL A 135 -19.29 -17.42 7.55
C VAL A 135 -18.29 -18.22 8.36
N MET A 136 -18.67 -19.40 8.88
CA MET A 136 -17.81 -20.20 9.76
C MET A 136 -17.97 -21.71 9.52
N PRO A 137 -16.89 -22.51 9.58
CA PRO A 137 -16.96 -23.97 9.58
C PRO A 137 -17.70 -24.49 10.83
N ARG A 138 -18.47 -25.57 10.70
CA ARG A 138 -19.20 -26.18 11.84
C ARG A 138 -18.23 -26.67 12.93
N ASP A 139 -17.08 -27.21 12.53
CA ASP A 139 -16.11 -27.79 13.46
C ASP A 139 -15.45 -26.74 14.36
N GLU A 140 -15.32 -25.49 13.89
CA GLU A 140 -14.81 -24.37 14.69
C GLU A 140 -15.84 -23.90 15.74
N LEU A 141 -17.14 -23.89 15.39
CA LEU A 141 -18.21 -23.52 16.32
C LEU A 141 -18.35 -24.49 17.50
N LEU A 142 -18.06 -25.77 17.27
CA LEU A 142 -18.19 -26.81 18.31
C LEU A 142 -16.97 -26.89 19.22
N ASN A 143 -15.78 -26.57 18.70
CA ASN A 143 -14.52 -26.80 19.39
C ASN A 143 -13.83 -25.53 19.89
N THR A 144 -14.29 -24.33 19.50
CA THR A 144 -13.71 -23.06 19.95
C THR A 144 -14.67 -22.35 20.92
N PRO A 145 -14.36 -22.24 22.22
CA PRO A 145 -15.18 -21.49 23.15
C PRO A 145 -15.23 -20.01 22.75
N LEU A 146 -16.42 -19.38 22.88
CA LEU A 146 -16.69 -18.00 22.44
C LEU A 146 -15.64 -16.98 22.94
N ALA A 147 -15.11 -17.19 24.15
CA ALA A 147 -14.09 -16.36 24.77
C ALA A 147 -12.77 -16.29 23.98
N GLN A 148 -12.47 -17.31 23.16
CA GLN A 148 -11.26 -17.40 22.36
C GLN A 148 -11.42 -16.74 20.97
N LEU A 149 -12.66 -16.53 20.52
CA LEU A 149 -13.00 -15.86 19.26
C LEU A 149 -13.18 -14.35 19.42
N MET A 150 -13.41 -13.88 20.65
CA MET A 150 -13.45 -12.46 20.96
C MET A 150 -12.04 -12.02 21.39
N PRO A 151 -11.37 -11.11 20.66
CA PRO A 151 -10.13 -10.55 21.17
C PRO A 151 -10.41 -9.87 22.51
N GLU A 152 -9.72 -10.30 23.56
CA GLU A 152 -9.74 -9.61 24.85
C GLU A 152 -9.36 -8.14 24.60
N SER A 153 -10.28 -7.24 24.91
CA SER A 153 -10.18 -5.78 24.73
C SER A 153 -10.25 -5.25 23.29
N LEU A 154 -11.46 -5.05 22.78
CA LEU A 154 -11.71 -3.89 21.93
C LEU A 154 -11.42 -2.63 22.77
N PRO A 155 -10.56 -1.69 22.31
CA PRO A 155 -10.37 -0.44 23.02
C PRO A 155 -11.74 0.24 23.15
N GLN A 156 -12.20 0.42 24.39
CA GLN A 156 -13.36 1.24 24.68
C GLN A 156 -13.05 2.63 24.14
N THR A 157 -13.62 2.96 22.97
CA THR A 157 -13.58 4.32 22.47
C THR A 157 -14.42 5.13 23.44
N GLY A 158 -13.72 5.91 24.27
CA GLY A 158 -14.28 6.72 25.32
C GLY A 158 -15.39 7.61 24.79
N THR A 159 -16.55 7.43 25.39
CA THR A 159 -17.44 8.46 25.94
C THR A 159 -17.39 9.83 25.23
N CYS A 160 -18.42 10.07 24.42
CA CYS A 160 -18.95 11.39 24.17
C CYS A 160 -19.23 12.08 25.52
N VAL A 161 -18.54 13.18 25.81
CA VAL A 161 -18.92 14.13 26.85
C VAL A 161 -19.30 15.43 26.16
N ARG A 162 -20.46 15.92 26.58
CA ARG A 162 -21.19 17.13 26.17
C ARG A 162 -20.33 18.40 26.05
#